data_AF-A0A0K1EQ53-F1
#
_entry.id   AF-A0A0K1EQ53-F1
#
_cell.length_a   1.000
_cell.length_b   1.000
_cell.length_c   1.000
_cell.angle_alpha   90.00
_cell.angle_beta   90.00
_cell.angle_gamma   90.00
#
_symmetry.space_group_name_H-M   'P 1'
#
loop_
_entity.id
_entity.type
_entity.pdbx_description
1 polymer ?
#
loop_
_entity_poly.entity_id
_entity_poly.type
_entity_poly.pdbx_seq_one_letter_code
_entity_poly.pdbx_strand_id
1 'polypeptide(L)'
;MSKNTGSSDLAPGFLIASPPLGDPNFDRTVVLLAAHSESGALGFVVNRAAPVTFAELMSFAGYEGESTGATPVYIGGPVQPSSGWILCVDPELVPDEAVIAAGDRIRITSSRSAFDSLAAAAGAGGLSPDPRQRAVLLGYSGWGPGQLEREIASGAWLPVPLDESILFDVPIEQRWEAAYKLLGLSPVEVMSMRSIGEA
;
A
#
# COMPACT_ATOMS: atom_id res chain seq x y z
N MET A 1 -20.28 12.19 27.08
CA MET A 1 -20.58 11.60 25.78
C MET A 1 -19.70 10.37 25.63
N SER A 2 -20.28 9.20 25.86
CA SER A 2 -19.57 7.93 25.93
C SER A 2 -19.06 7.55 24.53
N LYS A 3 -17.74 7.43 24.38
CA LYS A 3 -17.14 6.81 23.20
C LYS A 3 -17.50 5.32 23.25
N ASN A 4 -18.28 4.89 22.27
CA ASN A 4 -18.64 3.49 22.08
C ASN A 4 -17.37 2.73 21.69
N THR A 5 -16.76 2.02 22.63
CA THR A 5 -15.62 1.12 22.41
C THR A 5 -16.14 -0.17 21.78
N GLY A 6 -16.13 -0.24 20.45
CA GLY A 6 -16.66 -1.39 19.73
C GLY A 6 -16.42 -1.33 18.23
N SER A 7 -15.18 -1.07 17.81
CA SER A 7 -14.63 -1.44 16.50
C SER A 7 -13.12 -1.23 16.57
N SER A 8 -12.33 -2.31 16.49
CA SER A 8 -10.87 -2.17 16.39
C SER A 8 -10.56 -1.70 14.98
N ASP A 9 -10.31 -0.40 14.83
CA ASP A 9 -9.88 0.14 13.55
C ASP A 9 -8.44 -0.36 13.29
N LEU A 10 -8.29 -1.32 12.37
CA LEU A 10 -7.00 -1.86 11.96
C LEU A 10 -6.25 -0.87 11.05
N ALA A 11 -6.98 0.09 10.47
CA ALA A 11 -6.43 1.15 9.65
C ALA A 11 -6.22 2.43 10.49
N PRO A 12 -5.21 3.25 10.17
CA PRO A 12 -4.12 2.96 9.26
C PRO A 12 -3.09 2.00 9.90
N GLY A 13 -2.48 1.14 9.08
CA GLY A 13 -1.44 0.23 9.54
C GLY A 13 -0.82 -0.55 8.40
N PHE A 14 0.09 -1.47 8.70
CA PHE A 14 0.53 -2.46 7.73
C PHE A 14 0.01 -3.85 8.09
N LEU A 15 -0.20 -4.66 7.05
CA LEU A 15 -0.38 -6.10 7.15
C LEU A 15 0.83 -6.77 6.51
N ILE A 16 1.49 -7.62 7.28
CA ILE A 16 2.62 -8.41 6.79
C ILE A 16 2.10 -9.80 6.45
N ALA A 17 2.33 -10.24 5.21
CA ALA A 17 2.01 -11.61 4.82
C ALA A 17 2.88 -12.58 5.62
N SER A 18 2.23 -13.51 6.33
CA SER A 18 2.88 -14.58 7.08
C SER A 18 2.97 -15.84 6.22
N PRO A 19 4.17 -16.39 5.97
CA PRO A 19 4.29 -17.67 5.30
C PRO A 19 3.80 -18.86 6.17
N PRO A 20 3.17 -19.88 5.56
CA PRO A 20 2.63 -19.88 4.20
C PRO A 20 1.24 -19.24 4.18
N LEU A 21 1.12 -18.10 3.48
CA LEU A 21 -0.19 -17.50 3.17
C LEU A 21 -0.87 -18.22 2.00
N GLY A 22 -0.09 -18.94 1.19
CA GLY A 22 -0.58 -19.78 0.08
C GLY A 22 -1.03 -19.04 -1.17
N ASP A 23 -1.21 -17.71 -1.11
CA ASP A 23 -1.53 -16.87 -2.26
C ASP A 23 -0.25 -16.24 -2.87
N PRO A 24 0.12 -16.58 -4.12
CA PRO A 24 1.27 -15.98 -4.81
C PRO A 24 1.18 -14.45 -4.93
N ASN A 25 -0.03 -13.88 -4.96
CA ASN A 25 -0.22 -12.43 -4.99
C ASN A 25 0.20 -11.75 -3.69
N PHE A 26 0.41 -12.50 -2.61
CA PHE A 26 0.76 -11.94 -1.32
C PHE A 26 2.01 -12.57 -0.70
N ASP A 27 2.74 -13.41 -1.46
CA ASP A 27 4.02 -13.92 -0.97
C ASP A 27 5.00 -12.77 -0.70
N ARG A 28 5.53 -12.78 0.53
CA ARG A 28 6.44 -11.76 1.09
C ARG A 28 5.95 -10.31 0.88
N THR A 29 4.65 -10.04 0.97
CA THR A 29 4.13 -8.67 0.82
C THR A 29 3.99 -7.91 2.13
N VAL A 30 4.08 -6.59 2.01
CA VAL A 30 3.62 -5.61 2.99
C VAL A 30 2.47 -4.85 2.36
N VAL A 31 1.31 -4.86 3.01
CA VAL A 31 0.13 -4.10 2.57
C VAL A 31 -0.06 -2.91 3.49
N LEU A 32 -0.11 -1.69 2.95
CA LEU A 32 -0.65 -0.53 3.65
C LEU A 32 -2.17 -0.68 3.73
N LEU A 33 -2.71 -0.87 4.92
CA LEU A 33 -4.14 -0.88 5.17
C LEU A 33 -4.62 0.57 5.29
N ALA A 34 -5.35 1.03 4.27
CA ALA A 34 -5.78 2.42 4.12
C ALA A 34 -7.15 2.68 4.77
N ALA A 35 -8.03 1.69 4.75
CA ALA A 35 -9.34 1.76 5.39
C ALA A 35 -9.77 0.38 5.92
N HIS A 36 -10.45 0.38 7.06
CA HIS A 36 -11.05 -0.81 7.66
C HIS A 36 -12.37 -0.43 8.34
N SER A 37 -13.42 -1.17 8.05
CA SER A 37 -14.72 -0.99 8.69
C SER A 37 -15.53 -2.28 8.63
N GLU A 38 -16.74 -2.27 9.18
CA GLU A 38 -17.66 -3.41 9.09
C GLU A 38 -18.01 -3.79 7.64
N SER A 39 -17.88 -2.86 6.68
CA SER A 39 -18.14 -3.16 5.26
C SER A 39 -16.97 -3.85 4.57
N GLY A 40 -15.81 -3.95 5.22
CA GLY A 40 -14.60 -4.57 4.67
C GLY A 40 -13.36 -3.69 4.84
N ALA A 41 -12.32 -4.01 4.08
CA ALA A 41 -11.02 -3.35 4.16
C ALA A 41 -10.44 -3.05 2.78
N LEU A 42 -9.66 -1.98 2.70
CA LEU A 42 -8.94 -1.55 1.51
C LEU A 42 -7.47 -1.33 1.86
N GLY A 43 -6.59 -1.92 1.09
CA GLY A 43 -5.16 -1.71 1.24
C GLY A 43 -4.39 -1.83 -0.07
N PHE A 44 -3.10 -1.53 0.01
CA PHE A 44 -2.20 -1.48 -1.13
C PHE A 44 -0.90 -2.21 -0.80
N VAL A 45 -0.49 -3.16 -1.64
CA VAL A 45 0.85 -3.74 -1.58
C VAL A 45 1.86 -2.63 -1.87
N VAL A 46 2.77 -2.39 -0.92
CA VAL A 46 3.76 -1.30 -1.00
C VAL A 46 5.17 -1.79 -1.29
N ASN A 47 5.34 -3.09 -1.52
CA ASN A 47 6.64 -3.70 -1.73
C ASN A 47 6.77 -4.53 -3.03
N ARG A 48 5.98 -4.21 -4.06
CA ARG A 48 6.06 -4.89 -5.37
C ARG A 48 6.10 -3.90 -6.54
N ALA A 49 7.19 -3.92 -7.30
CA ALA A 49 7.32 -3.13 -8.52
C ALA A 49 6.45 -3.72 -9.64
N ALA A 50 5.85 -2.85 -10.44
CA ALA A 50 5.20 -3.21 -11.69
C ALA A 50 6.23 -3.34 -12.82
N PRO A 51 5.99 -4.17 -13.84
CA PRO A 51 6.84 -4.28 -15.02
C PRO A 51 6.56 -3.14 -16.03
N VAL A 52 6.18 -1.96 -15.53
CA VAL A 52 5.91 -0.76 -16.32
C VAL A 52 6.49 0.44 -15.57
N THR A 53 7.00 1.41 -16.31
CA THR A 53 7.44 2.69 -15.78
C THR A 53 6.26 3.65 -15.68
N PHE A 54 6.44 4.70 -14.89
CA PHE A 54 5.46 5.79 -14.81
C PHE A 54 5.21 6.45 -16.17
N ALA A 55 6.26 6.58 -16.98
CA ALA A 55 6.19 7.11 -18.35
C ALA A 55 5.19 6.33 -19.21
N GLU A 56 5.38 5.02 -19.27
CA GLU A 56 4.56 4.10 -20.06
C GLU A 56 3.11 4.13 -19.56
N LEU A 57 2.92 4.10 -18.24
CA LEU A 57 1.58 4.19 -17.65
C LEU A 57 0.85 5.48 -18.04
N MET A 58 1.50 6.63 -17.96
CA MET A 58 0.90 7.92 -18.33
C MET A 58 0.57 7.97 -19.82
N SER A 59 1.44 7.44 -20.68
CA SER A 59 1.16 7.31 -22.11
C SER A 59 -0.06 6.42 -22.38
N PHE A 60 -0.17 5.25 -21.73
CA PHE A 60 -1.35 4.38 -21.87
C PHE A 60 -2.64 5.03 -21.38
N ALA A 61 -2.56 5.91 -20.39
CA ALA A 61 -3.69 6.68 -19.88
C ALA A 61 -4.04 7.91 -20.75
N GLY A 62 -3.33 8.14 -21.85
CA GLY A 62 -3.59 9.21 -22.81
C GLY A 62 -3.00 10.57 -22.41
N TYR A 63 -2.03 10.60 -21.50
CA TYR A 63 -1.28 11.81 -21.19
C TYR A 63 -0.08 11.94 -22.15
N GLU A 64 0.07 13.12 -22.74
CA GLU A 64 1.19 13.44 -23.62
C GLU A 64 2.32 14.12 -22.82
N GLY A 65 3.56 13.74 -23.09
CA GLY A 65 4.74 14.34 -22.46
C GLY A 65 6.02 13.51 -22.66
N GLU A 66 7.18 14.17 -22.70
CA GLU A 66 8.48 13.49 -22.71
C GLU A 66 8.85 13.07 -21.29
N SER A 67 8.73 11.77 -20.99
CA SER A 67 9.24 11.24 -19.72
C SER A 67 10.71 10.88 -19.84
N THR A 68 11.52 11.48 -18.98
CA THR A 68 12.98 11.27 -18.94
C THR A 68 13.40 10.31 -17.83
N GLY A 69 12.45 9.71 -17.09
CA GLY A 69 12.73 9.01 -15.83
C GLY A 69 12.26 7.55 -15.80
N ALA A 70 13.08 6.68 -15.19
CA ALA A 70 12.75 5.30 -14.85
C ALA A 70 11.94 5.20 -13.54
N THR A 71 11.01 6.13 -13.33
CA THR A 71 10.22 6.18 -12.09
C THR A 71 9.38 4.91 -11.98
N PRO A 72 9.52 4.14 -10.89
CA PRO A 72 8.78 2.89 -10.74
C PRO A 72 7.30 3.15 -10.50
N VAL A 73 6.48 2.27 -11.05
CA VAL A 73 5.08 2.05 -10.65
C VAL A 73 5.06 0.80 -9.79
N TYR A 74 4.11 0.69 -8.86
CA TYR A 74 3.97 -0.47 -7.99
C TYR A 74 2.65 -1.19 -8.24
N ILE A 75 2.60 -2.47 -7.91
CA ILE A 75 1.37 -3.26 -7.91
C ILE A 75 0.75 -3.14 -6.52
N GLY A 76 -0.40 -2.48 -6.40
CA GLY A 76 -1.14 -2.30 -5.15
C GLY A 76 -2.03 -3.50 -4.79
N GLY A 77 -2.34 -4.37 -5.73
CA GLY A 77 -3.01 -5.64 -5.46
C GLY A 77 -3.76 -6.20 -6.66
N PRO A 78 -4.43 -7.35 -6.51
CA PRO A 78 -5.06 -8.06 -7.62
C PRO A 78 -6.40 -7.46 -8.06
N VAL A 79 -7.02 -6.60 -7.26
CA VAL A 79 -8.35 -6.05 -7.55
C VAL A 79 -8.22 -4.83 -8.44
N GLN A 80 -8.99 -4.80 -9.54
CA GLN A 80 -8.98 -3.74 -10.55
C GLN A 80 -7.55 -3.34 -10.99
N PRO A 81 -6.78 -4.26 -11.61
CA PRO A 81 -5.36 -4.04 -11.92
C PRO A 81 -5.09 -2.86 -12.87
N SER A 82 -6.11 -2.40 -13.60
CA SER A 82 -6.02 -1.22 -14.48
C SER A 82 -6.33 0.11 -13.78
N SER A 83 -6.78 0.08 -12.52
CA SER A 83 -7.09 1.29 -11.74
C SER A 83 -5.80 1.87 -11.16
N GLY A 84 -5.50 3.12 -11.51
CA GLY A 84 -4.36 3.87 -10.98
C GLY A 84 -4.68 4.57 -9.66
N TRP A 85 -3.74 4.53 -8.74
CA TRP A 85 -3.80 5.24 -7.47
C TRP A 85 -2.52 6.03 -7.23
N ILE A 86 -2.65 7.19 -6.60
CA ILE A 86 -1.55 8.00 -6.11
C ILE A 86 -1.53 7.86 -4.60
N LEU A 87 -0.40 7.41 -4.06
CA LEU A 87 -0.08 7.45 -2.64
C LEU A 87 0.93 8.59 -2.43
N CYS A 88 0.65 9.51 -1.53
CA CYS A 88 1.52 10.66 -1.30
C CYS A 88 1.61 11.09 0.17
N VAL A 89 2.68 11.79 0.49
CA VAL A 89 2.83 12.58 1.71
C VAL A 89 2.29 13.98 1.42
N ASP A 90 1.08 14.26 1.86
CA ASP A 90 0.43 15.55 1.65
C ASP A 90 -0.58 15.82 2.80
N PRO A 91 -0.13 16.36 3.94
CA PRO A 91 -1.02 16.64 5.05
C PRO A 91 -2.05 17.75 4.74
N GLU A 92 -1.78 18.60 3.76
CA GLU A 92 -2.63 19.72 3.36
C GLU A 92 -3.78 19.28 2.44
N LEU A 93 -3.60 18.17 1.71
CA LEU A 93 -4.67 17.57 0.94
C LEU A 93 -5.77 17.02 1.87
N VAL A 94 -6.93 17.67 1.84
CA VAL A 94 -8.06 17.38 2.73
C VAL A 94 -8.71 16.05 2.34
N PRO A 95 -8.92 15.11 3.29
CA PRO A 95 -9.65 13.88 3.03
C PRO A 95 -11.13 14.12 2.72
N ASP A 96 -11.64 13.42 1.72
CA ASP A 96 -13.03 13.47 1.27
C ASP A 96 -13.42 12.14 0.59
N GLU A 97 -14.48 12.14 -0.22
CA GLU A 97 -14.92 10.93 -0.94
C GLU A 97 -13.89 10.40 -1.95
N ALA A 98 -13.00 11.26 -2.47
CA ALA A 98 -11.99 10.93 -3.46
C ALA A 98 -10.58 10.79 -2.86
N VAL A 99 -10.38 11.18 -1.60
CA VAL A 99 -9.10 11.17 -0.89
C VAL A 99 -9.21 10.41 0.43
N ILE A 100 -8.52 9.28 0.51
CA ILE A 100 -8.40 8.47 1.73
C ILE A 100 -7.22 8.98 2.56
N ALA A 101 -7.43 9.20 3.85
CA ALA A 101 -6.36 9.44 4.81
C ALA A 101 -5.85 8.12 5.40
N ALA A 102 -4.54 7.89 5.32
CA ALA A 102 -3.87 6.77 5.98
C ALA A 102 -2.91 7.31 7.05
N GLY A 103 -3.46 7.76 8.17
CA GLY A 103 -2.70 8.46 9.21
C GLY A 103 -2.61 9.97 8.93
N ASP A 104 -1.65 10.64 9.58
CA ASP A 104 -1.67 12.10 9.64
C ASP A 104 -1.30 12.75 8.30
N ARG A 105 -0.26 12.23 7.64
CA ARG A 105 0.33 12.86 6.44
C ARG A 105 0.09 12.09 5.15
N ILE A 106 -0.23 10.80 5.22
CA ILE A 106 -0.40 9.98 4.02
C ILE A 106 -1.80 10.16 3.46
N ARG A 107 -1.86 10.35 2.15
CA ARG A 107 -3.10 10.46 1.36
C ARG A 107 -3.05 9.50 0.19
N ILE A 108 -4.22 8.98 -0.15
CA ILE A 108 -4.39 8.05 -1.26
C ILE A 108 -5.58 8.49 -2.08
N THR A 109 -5.41 8.61 -3.39
CA THR A 109 -6.48 9.03 -4.31
C THR A 109 -6.35 8.35 -5.67
N SER A 110 -7.50 8.10 -6.30
CA SER A 110 -7.61 7.68 -7.71
C SER A 110 -8.21 8.77 -8.59
N SER A 111 -8.33 10.00 -8.06
CA SER A 111 -9.00 11.10 -8.76
C SER A 111 -8.25 11.52 -10.02
N ARG A 112 -9.03 11.78 -11.09
CA ARG A 112 -8.50 12.25 -12.37
C ARG A 112 -7.71 13.55 -12.22
N SER A 113 -8.21 14.49 -11.41
CA SER A 113 -7.56 15.77 -11.15
C SER A 113 -6.18 15.63 -10.49
N ALA A 114 -5.98 14.62 -9.62
CA ALA A 114 -4.67 14.35 -9.03
C ALA A 114 -3.68 13.83 -10.09
N PHE A 115 -4.13 12.97 -11.01
CA PHE A 115 -3.32 12.54 -12.14
C PHE A 115 -3.06 13.66 -13.16
N ASP A 116 -4.03 14.52 -13.45
CA ASP A 116 -3.85 15.69 -14.31
C ASP A 116 -2.81 16.65 -13.70
N SER A 117 -2.87 16.88 -12.39
CA SER A 117 -1.89 17.71 -11.65
C SER A 117 -0.50 17.09 -11.68
N LEU A 118 -0.42 15.76 -11.51
CA LEU A 118 0.82 15.02 -11.61
C LEU A 118 1.41 15.10 -13.02
N ALA A 119 0.58 14.99 -14.08
CA ALA A 119 0.97 15.12 -15.48
C ALA A 119 1.43 16.55 -15.83
N ALA A 120 0.75 17.57 -15.31
CA ALA A 120 1.10 18.97 -15.53
C ALA A 120 2.46 19.33 -14.89
N ALA A 121 2.72 18.89 -13.66
CA ALA A 121 4.01 19.08 -12.99
C ALA A 121 5.16 18.43 -13.78
N ALA A 122 4.83 17.30 -14.40
CA ALA A 122 5.71 16.49 -15.23
C ALA A 122 6.15 17.17 -16.55
N GLY A 123 5.23 17.86 -17.22
CA GLY A 123 5.50 18.58 -18.47
C GLY A 123 6.37 19.83 -18.34
N ALA A 124 6.59 20.34 -17.11
CA ALA A 124 7.34 21.58 -16.86
C ALA A 124 8.84 21.37 -16.55
N GLY A 125 9.31 20.14 -16.32
CA GLY A 125 10.69 19.90 -15.86
C GLY A 125 11.19 18.45 -15.87
N GLY A 126 10.48 17.52 -16.51
CA GLY A 126 10.85 16.10 -16.53
C GLY A 126 10.08 15.27 -15.48
N LEU A 127 9.51 14.15 -15.94
CA LEU A 127 8.59 13.29 -15.19
C LEU A 127 9.30 12.39 -14.17
N SER A 128 9.34 12.82 -12.92
CA SER A 128 9.44 11.86 -11.82
C SER A 128 8.73 12.43 -10.59
N PRO A 129 7.56 11.90 -10.18
CA PRO A 129 7.14 12.09 -8.80
C PRO A 129 8.32 11.73 -7.91
N ASP A 130 8.70 12.62 -6.98
CA ASP A 130 9.73 12.31 -6.00
C ASP A 130 9.31 11.01 -5.30
N PRO A 131 10.03 9.88 -5.50
CA PRO A 131 9.63 8.59 -4.96
C PRO A 131 9.68 8.59 -3.42
N ARG A 132 10.27 9.62 -2.80
CA ARG A 132 10.24 9.85 -1.35
C ARG A 132 8.98 10.56 -0.86
N GLN A 133 8.13 11.04 -1.76
CA GLN A 133 6.92 11.80 -1.42
C GLN A 133 5.68 11.27 -2.14
N ARG A 134 5.83 10.60 -3.28
CA ARG A 134 4.71 10.12 -4.11
C ARG A 134 5.05 8.79 -4.77
N ALA A 135 4.06 7.90 -4.79
CA ALA A 135 4.11 6.61 -5.46
C ALA A 135 2.84 6.41 -6.28
N VAL A 136 2.98 5.79 -7.46
CA VAL A 136 1.84 5.38 -8.28
C VAL A 136 1.66 3.87 -8.16
N LEU A 137 0.44 3.46 -7.89
CA LEU A 137 0.05 2.08 -7.64
C LEU A 137 -0.99 1.65 -8.67
N LEU A 138 -0.93 0.38 -9.09
CA LEU A 138 -1.90 -0.27 -9.96
C LEU A 138 -2.70 -1.31 -9.19
N GLY A 139 -4.02 -1.18 -9.23
CA GLY A 139 -4.94 -2.00 -8.46
C GLY A 139 -4.82 -1.80 -6.95
N TYR A 140 -5.59 -2.59 -6.22
CA TYR A 140 -5.62 -2.60 -4.76
C TYR A 140 -5.87 -4.00 -4.22
N SER A 141 -5.74 -4.14 -2.90
CA SER A 141 -6.06 -5.33 -2.13
C SER A 141 -7.32 -5.05 -1.32
N GLY A 142 -8.34 -5.90 -1.48
CA GLY A 142 -9.65 -5.69 -0.88
C GLY A 142 -10.08 -6.88 -0.05
N TRP A 143 -10.72 -6.62 1.08
CA TRP A 143 -11.32 -7.62 1.95
C TRP A 143 -12.81 -7.36 2.08
N GLY A 144 -13.62 -8.41 1.97
CA GLY A 144 -15.04 -8.34 2.28
C GLY A 144 -15.30 -8.23 3.79
N PRO A 145 -16.56 -8.00 4.21
CA PRO A 145 -16.95 -7.91 5.61
C PRO A 145 -16.41 -9.07 6.49
N GLY A 146 -15.67 -8.71 7.53
CA GLY A 146 -15.09 -9.65 8.50
C GLY A 146 -13.99 -10.56 7.95
N GLN A 147 -13.60 -10.43 6.67
CA GLN A 147 -12.64 -11.32 6.04
C GLN A 147 -11.23 -11.11 6.59
N LEU A 148 -10.80 -9.85 6.70
CA LEU A 148 -9.47 -9.51 7.19
C LEU A 148 -9.26 -10.04 8.62
N GLU A 149 -10.25 -9.89 9.47
CA GLU A 149 -10.19 -10.34 10.86
C GLU A 149 -10.10 -11.86 10.97
N ARG A 150 -10.81 -12.60 10.11
CA ARG A 150 -10.66 -14.06 10.02
C ARG A 150 -9.27 -14.47 9.56
N GLU A 151 -8.70 -13.76 8.59
CA GLU A 151 -7.35 -14.03 8.10
C GLU A 151 -6.28 -13.65 9.14
N ILE A 152 -6.48 -12.58 9.92
CA ILE A 152 -5.61 -12.28 11.06
C ILE A 152 -5.73 -13.37 12.13
N ALA A 153 -6.95 -13.81 12.45
CA ALA A 153 -7.20 -14.85 13.44
C ALA A 153 -6.61 -16.22 13.04
N SER A 154 -6.55 -16.53 11.74
CA SER A 154 -5.86 -17.72 11.22
C SER A 154 -4.34 -17.52 11.09
N GLY A 155 -3.84 -16.32 11.38
CA GLY A 155 -2.43 -15.97 11.27
C GLY A 155 -1.93 -15.79 9.84
N ALA A 156 -2.81 -15.58 8.86
CA ALA A 156 -2.43 -15.24 7.49
C ALA A 156 -1.76 -13.85 7.40
N TRP A 157 -2.25 -12.90 8.21
CA TRP A 157 -1.72 -11.54 8.29
C TRP A 157 -1.24 -11.19 9.69
N LEU A 158 -0.14 -10.45 9.77
CA LEU A 158 0.38 -9.87 11.00
C LEU A 158 0.22 -8.34 10.93
N PRO A 159 -0.74 -7.75 11.68
CA PRO A 159 -0.91 -6.31 11.74
C PRO A 159 0.25 -5.65 12.49
N VAL A 160 0.78 -4.55 11.94
CA VAL A 160 1.77 -3.69 12.61
C VAL A 160 1.40 -2.21 12.42
N PRO A 161 1.86 -1.32 13.33
CA PRO A 161 1.65 0.11 13.17
C PRO A 161 2.21 0.64 11.84
N LEU A 162 1.59 1.70 11.33
CA LEU A 162 2.13 2.45 10.19
C LEU A 162 3.45 3.15 10.61
N ASP A 163 4.51 2.86 9.86
CA ASP A 163 5.77 3.57 9.88
C ASP A 163 6.02 4.16 8.48
N GLU A 164 5.93 5.49 8.35
CA GLU A 164 6.09 6.19 7.07
C GLU A 164 7.47 5.94 6.42
N SER A 165 8.51 5.66 7.21
CA SER A 165 9.84 5.38 6.66
C SER A 165 9.85 4.11 5.79
N ILE A 166 8.99 3.13 6.10
CA ILE A 166 8.84 1.92 5.29
C ILE A 166 8.28 2.26 3.90
N LEU A 167 7.45 3.30 3.76
CA LEU A 167 6.85 3.70 2.48
C LEU A 167 7.79 4.46 1.55
N PHE A 168 8.77 5.19 2.08
CA PHE A 168 9.53 6.18 1.30
C PHE A 168 11.04 6.12 1.49
N ASP A 169 11.53 5.67 2.64
CA ASP A 169 12.97 5.65 2.96
C ASP A 169 13.57 4.26 2.77
N VAL A 170 12.79 3.20 3.02
CA VAL A 170 13.23 1.81 2.87
C VAL A 170 13.11 1.34 1.41
N PRO A 171 14.19 0.79 0.82
CA PRO A 171 14.14 0.15 -0.49
C PRO A 171 13.07 -0.93 -0.56
N ILE A 172 12.39 -1.03 -1.69
CA ILE A 172 11.17 -1.84 -1.82
C ILE A 172 11.38 -3.31 -1.43
N GLU A 173 12.53 -3.88 -1.79
CA GLU A 173 12.91 -5.27 -1.51
C GLU A 173 13.11 -5.53 0.00
N GLN A 174 13.43 -4.49 0.76
CA GLN A 174 13.74 -4.56 2.20
C GLN A 174 12.52 -4.26 3.08
N ARG A 175 11.43 -3.72 2.52
CA ARG A 175 10.24 -3.30 3.29
C ARG A 175 9.62 -4.42 4.09
N TRP A 176 9.60 -5.64 3.55
CA TRP A 176 9.06 -6.80 4.25
C TRP A 176 9.85 -7.15 5.51
N GLU A 177 11.18 -7.16 5.41
CA GLU A 177 12.04 -7.40 6.58
C GLU A 177 11.99 -6.24 7.57
N ALA A 178 11.93 -4.99 7.09
CA ALA A 178 11.75 -3.82 7.93
C ALA A 178 10.42 -3.84 8.70
N ALA A 179 9.33 -4.27 8.06
CA ALA A 179 8.03 -4.41 8.71
C ALA A 179 8.05 -5.51 9.80
N TYR A 180 8.70 -6.66 9.56
CA TYR A 180 8.87 -7.69 10.59
C TYR A 180 9.62 -7.19 11.83
N LYS A 181 10.62 -6.31 11.65
CA LYS A 181 11.36 -5.71 12.76
C LYS A 181 10.47 -4.87 13.68
N LEU A 182 9.34 -4.33 13.19
CA LEU A 182 8.36 -3.64 14.04
C LEU A 182 7.68 -4.59 15.04
N LEU A 183 7.63 -5.88 14.75
CA LEU A 183 7.15 -6.92 15.68
C LEU A 183 8.23 -7.35 16.68
N GLY A 184 9.47 -6.86 16.55
CA GLY A 184 10.62 -7.39 17.28
C GLY A 184 11.02 -8.80 16.83
N LEU A 185 10.59 -9.21 15.62
CA LEU A 185 10.83 -10.54 15.07
C LEU A 185 11.67 -10.43 13.79
N SER A 186 12.45 -11.47 13.51
CA SER A 186 12.98 -11.73 12.18
C SER A 186 12.05 -12.68 11.42
N PRO A 187 12.03 -12.61 10.07
CA PRO A 187 11.25 -13.55 9.26
C PRO A 187 11.58 -15.03 9.52
N VAL A 188 12.86 -15.33 9.82
CA VAL A 188 13.33 -16.69 10.09
C VAL A 188 12.75 -17.23 11.40
N GLU A 189 12.65 -16.39 12.43
CA GLU A 189 12.06 -16.78 13.72
C GLU A 189 10.58 -17.11 13.56
N VAL A 190 9.83 -16.32 12.80
CA VAL A 190 8.40 -16.54 12.54
C VAL A 190 8.16 -17.84 11.76
N MET A 191 8.96 -18.09 10.72
CA MET A 191 8.90 -19.35 9.96
C MET A 191 9.23 -20.56 10.85
N SER A 192 10.21 -20.44 11.74
CA SER A 192 10.63 -21.52 12.64
C SER A 192 9.58 -21.84 13.71
N MET A 193 8.94 -20.83 14.30
CA MET A 193 7.90 -21.02 15.33
C MET A 193 6.69 -21.79 14.81
N ARG A 194 6.31 -21.61 13.53
CA ARG A 194 5.16 -22.30 12.94
C ARG A 194 5.45 -23.74 12.53
N SER A 195 6.67 -24.03 12.06
CA SER A 195 7.09 -25.41 11.76
C SER A 195 7.09 -26.31 13.00
N ILE A 196 7.18 -25.75 14.21
CA ILE A 196 7.17 -26.50 15.48
C ILE A 196 5.74 -26.74 15.98
N GLY A 197 4.77 -25.89 15.59
CA GLY A 197 3.37 -26.02 16.01
C GLY A 197 2.51 -26.97 15.17
N GLU A 198 3.01 -27.41 14.01
CA GLU A 198 2.32 -28.34 13.10
C GLU A 198 2.84 -29.80 13.18
N ALA A 199 3.78 -30.09 14.10
CA ALA A 199 4.36 -31.41 14.35
C ALA A 199 3.80 -32.07 15.62
#